data_AF-A0A0B6ZQU9-F1
#
_entry.id   AF-A0A0B6ZQU9-F1
#
_cell.length_a   1.000
_cell.length_b   1.000
_cell.length_c   1.000
_cell.angle_alpha   90.00
_cell.angle_beta   90.00
_cell.angle_gamma   90.00
#
_symmetry.space_group_name_H-M   'P 1'
#
loop_
_entity.id
_entity.type
_entity.pdbx_description
1 polymer ?
#
loop_
_entity_poly.entity_id
_entity_poly.type
_entity_poly.pdbx_seq_one_letter_code
_entity_poly.pdbx_strand_id
1 'polypeptide(L)' 'MVESFQCPKAQTNRYKITLLKPSVKALALSTKISIRTDDRGFLSMQYMIRLEDGQICFVEYFCSPDEQIEEVN' A
#
# COMPACT_ATOMS: atom_id res chain seq x y z
N MET A 1 9.05 -6.89 12.34
CA MET A 1 8.01 -7.59 13.13
C MET A 1 6.65 -7.07 12.67
N VAL A 2 5.63 -7.91 12.55
CA VAL A 2 4.27 -7.47 12.20
C VAL A 2 3.59 -7.00 13.49
N GLU A 3 3.09 -5.76 13.51
CA GLU A 3 2.39 -5.21 14.69
C GLU A 3 0.90 -5.59 14.74
N SER A 4 0.27 -5.73 13.58
CA SER A 4 -1.14 -6.11 13.45
C SER A 4 -1.34 -6.90 12.17
N PHE A 5 -2.18 -7.94 12.23
CA PHE A 5 -2.52 -8.78 11.09
C PHE A 5 -4.02 -9.06 11.07
N GLN A 6 -4.71 -8.55 10.05
CA GLN A 6 -6.17 -8.57 9.92
C GLN A 6 -6.55 -8.88 8.46
N CYS A 7 -6.57 -10.16 8.11
CA CYS A 7 -6.90 -10.63 6.77
C CYS A 7 -8.07 -11.62 6.84
N PRO A 8 -9.32 -11.13 6.85
CA PRO A 8 -10.50 -12.00 7.03
C PRO A 8 -10.78 -12.89 5.81
N LYS A 9 -10.23 -12.54 4.64
CA LYS A 9 -10.37 -13.27 3.38
C LYS A 9 -9.04 -13.29 2.64
N ALA A 10 -8.73 -14.42 2.00
CA ALA A 10 -7.62 -14.48 1.05
C ALA A 10 -7.94 -13.60 -0.18
N GLN A 11 -7.02 -12.73 -0.55
CA GLN A 11 -7.13 -11.86 -1.73
C GLN A 11 -5.82 -11.89 -2.51
N THR A 12 -5.94 -11.85 -3.84
CA THR A 12 -4.82 -11.76 -4.77
C THR A 12 -5.11 -10.61 -5.74
N ASN A 13 -4.24 -9.60 -5.75
CA ASN A 13 -4.35 -8.43 -6.62
C ASN A 13 -3.02 -8.24 -7.35
N ARG A 14 -3.07 -7.78 -8.61
CA ARG A 14 -1.90 -7.45 -9.42
C ARG A 14 -1.77 -5.93 -9.51
N TYR A 15 -0.56 -5.41 -9.58
CA TYR A 15 -0.30 -3.97 -9.70
C TYR A 15 0.89 -3.75 -10.61
N LYS A 16 0.84 -2.68 -11.42
CA LYS A 16 2.00 -2.27 -12.24
C LYS A 16 3.11 -1.78 -11.31
N ILE A 17 4.24 -2.48 -11.29
CA ILE A 17 5.36 -2.17 -10.38
C ILE A 17 5.90 -0.74 -10.60
N THR A 18 5.80 -0.21 -11.82
CA THR A 18 6.18 1.16 -12.16
C THR A 18 5.34 2.20 -11.40
N LEU A 19 4.08 1.89 -11.08
CA LEU A 19 3.21 2.73 -10.26
C LEU A 19 3.51 2.59 -8.77
N LEU A 20 4.00 1.43 -8.31
CA LEU A 20 4.35 1.24 -6.89
C LEU A 20 5.76 1.74 -6.54
N LYS A 21 6.69 1.75 -7.50
CA LYS A 21 8.10 2.11 -7.27
C LYS A 21 8.31 3.44 -6.53
N PRO A 22 7.54 4.53 -6.78
CA PRO A 22 7.71 5.77 -6.04
C PRO A 22 7.37 5.67 -4.54
N SER A 23 6.50 4.75 -4.13
CA SER A 23 6.06 4.61 -2.74
C SER A 23 7.20 4.16 -1.81
N VAL A 24 8.24 3.54 -2.37
CA VAL A 24 9.46 3.13 -1.64
C VAL A 24 10.17 4.32 -1.00
N LYS A 25 10.03 5.54 -1.56
CA LYS A 25 10.58 6.75 -0.93
C LYS A 25 9.93 7.05 0.42
N ALA A 26 8.60 6.89 0.51
CA ALA A 26 7.87 7.03 1.76
C ALA A 26 8.20 5.88 2.73
N LEU A 27 8.34 4.65 2.20
CA LEU A 27 8.76 3.48 2.99
C LEU A 27 10.10 3.72 3.71
N ALA A 28 11.10 4.27 2.99
CA ALA A 28 12.43 4.51 3.53
C ALA A 28 12.46 5.50 4.71
N LEU A 29 11.49 6.42 4.77
CA LEU A 29 11.36 7.42 5.85
C LEU A 29 10.39 6.97 6.95
N SER A 30 9.59 5.94 6.68
CA SER A 30 8.54 5.50 7.59
C SER A 30 9.09 4.66 8.73
N THR A 31 8.50 4.84 9.90
CA THR A 31 8.70 3.96 11.05
C THR A 31 7.72 2.80 11.05
N LYS A 32 6.54 3.00 10.46
CA LYS A 32 5.48 2.00 10.30
C LYS A 32 4.76 2.20 8.97
N ILE A 33 4.24 1.10 8.43
CA ILE A 33 3.36 1.10 7.27
C ILE A 33 2.10 0.29 7.58
N SER A 34 0.94 0.83 7.23
CA SER A 34 -0.33 0.09 7.15
C SER A 34 -0.63 -0.22 5.69
N ILE A 35 -0.92 -1.48 5.38
CA ILE A 35 -1.27 -1.95 4.03
C ILE A 35 -2.69 -2.51 4.09
N ARG A 36 -3.56 -2.00 3.21
CA ARG A 36 -4.98 -2.37 3.15
C ARG A 36 -5.41 -2.54 1.70
N THR A 37 -6.35 -3.45 1.47
CA THR A 37 -7.05 -3.60 0.20
C THR A 37 -8.55 -3.55 0.45
N ASP A 38 -9.29 -2.97 -0.49
CA ASP A 38 -10.76 -3.04 -0.49
C ASP A 38 -11.26 -4.24 -1.32
N ASP A 39 -12.58 -4.34 -1.45
CA ASP A 39 -13.29 -5.35 -2.25
C ASP A 39 -13.02 -5.25 -3.75
N ARG A 40 -12.68 -4.04 -4.24
CA ARG A 40 -12.29 -3.76 -5.63
C ARG A 40 -10.82 -4.07 -5.91
N GLY A 41 -10.03 -4.40 -4.89
CA GLY A 41 -8.60 -4.63 -5.03
C GLY A 41 -7.77 -3.34 -5.08
N PHE A 42 -8.33 -2.18 -4.71
CA PHE A 42 -7.55 -0.96 -4.57
C PHE A 42 -6.59 -1.08 -3.38
N LEU A 43 -5.31 -0.80 -3.63
CA LEU A 43 -4.27 -0.79 -2.61
C LEU A 43 -4.22 0.57 -1.92
N SER A 44 -4.23 0.56 -0.59
CA SER A 44 -3.90 1.71 0.26
C SER A 44 -2.67 1.37 1.09
N MET A 45 -1.64 2.21 0.98
CA MET A 45 -0.45 2.17 1.84
C MET A 45 -0.35 3.49 2.60
N GLN A 46 -0.43 3.42 3.92
CA GLN A 46 -0.29 4.58 4.80
C GLN A 46 1.02 4.48 5.58
N TYR A 47 1.92 5.42 5.34
CA TYR A 47 3.26 5.48 5.93
C TYR A 47 3.26 6.45 7.10
N MET A 48 3.62 5.98 8.30
CA MET A 48 3.84 6.82 9.48
C MET A 48 5.30 7.26 9.52
N ILE A 49 5.54 8.55 9.34
CA ILE A 49 6.88 9.16 9.37
C ILE A 49 7.03 9.94 10.67
N ARG A 50 8.12 9.68 11.40
CA ARG A 50 8.47 10.44 12.60
C ARG A 50 9.53 11.46 12.22
N LEU A 51 9.24 12.74 12.47
CA LEU A 51 10.16 13.85 12.25
C LEU A 51 11.17 13.94 13.41
N GLU A 52 12.25 14.69 13.19
CA GLU A 52 13.35 14.85 14.15
C GLU A 52 12.90 15.52 15.45
N ASP A 53 11.91 16.43 15.37
CA ASP A 53 11.30 17.11 16.52
C ASP A 53 10.27 16.25 17.27
N GLY A 54 10.10 14.99 16.86
CA GLY A 54 9.17 14.04 17.44
C GLY A 54 7.74 14.13 16.89
N GLN A 55 7.45 15.06 15.98
CA GLN A 55 6.14 15.12 15.32
C GLN A 55 5.92 13.89 14.42
N ILE A 56 4.65 13.58 14.16
CA ILE A 56 4.25 12.48 13.29
C ILE A 56 3.54 13.06 12.07
N CYS A 57 3.98 12.64 10.90
CA CYS A 57 3.33 12.92 9.62
C CYS A 57 2.94 11.62 8.93
N PHE A 58 2.00 11.72 8.00
CA PHE A 58 1.54 10.58 7.22
C PHE A 58 1.66 10.86 5.72
N VAL A 59 2.05 9.83 4.97
CA VAL A 59 1.93 9.80 3.52
C VAL A 59 0.97 8.68 3.18
N GLU A 60 -0.02 8.95 2.33
CA GLU A 60 -0.91 7.94 1.78
C GLU A 60 -0.63 7.72 0.31
N TYR A 61 -0.58 6.46 -0.08
CA TYR A 61 -0.39 6.03 -1.45
C TYR A 61 -1.55 5.12 -1.84
N PHE A 62 -2.24 5.47 -2.92
CA PHE A 62 -3.33 4.69 -3.47
C PHE A 62 -2.93 4.17 -4.85
N CYS A 63 -3.20 2.90 -5.12
CA CYS A 63 -2.95 2.30 -6.43
C CYS A 63 -4.15 1.44 -6.83
N SER A 64 -4.69 1.71 -8.02
CA SER A 64 -5.67 0.81 -8.63
C SER A 64 -4.99 -0.51 -9.00
N PRO A 65 -5.71 -1.64 -8.95
CA PRO A 65 -5.20 -2.91 -9.45
C PRO A 65 -4.95 -2.84 -10.96
N ASP A 66 -4.08 -3.73 -11.43
CA ASP A 66 -3.85 -4.00 -12.84
C ASP A 66 -4.93 -4.96 -13.32
N GLU A 67 -5.92 -4.42 -14.04
CA GLU A 67 -6.94 -5.21 -14.70
C GLU A 67 -6.30 -5.91 -15.92
N GLN A 68 -6.07 -7.22 -15.83
CA GLN A 68 -5.98 -8.00 -17.06
C GLN A 68 -7.37 -7.96 -17.69
N ILE A 69 -7.53 -7.18 -18.75
CA ILE A 69 -8.69 -7.32 -19.64
C ILE A 69 -8.61 -8.76 -20.14
N GLU A 70 -9.46 -9.65 -19.62
CA GLU A 70 -9.65 -10.96 -20.23
C GLU A 70 -10.14 -10.69 -21.65
N GLU A 71 -9.29 -10.98 -22.66
CA GLU A 71 -9.73 -11.01 -24.04
C GLU A 71 -10.85 -12.06 -24.12
N VAL A 72 -12.08 -11.58 -24.29
CA VAL A 72 -13.24 -12.43 -24.54
C VAL A 72 -13.03 -13.05 -25.92
N ASN A 73 -12.57 -14.31 -25.95
CA ASN A 73 -12.53 -15.15 -27.15
C ASN A 73 -13.94 -15.58 -27.56
#